data_AF-A0AA97EX85-F1
#
_entry.id   AF-A0AA97EX85-F1
#
_cell.length_a   1.000
_cell.length_b   1.000
_cell.length_c   1.000
_cell.angle_alpha   90.00
_cell.angle_beta   90.00
_cell.angle_gamma   90.00
#
_symmetry.space_group_name_H-M   'P 1'
#
loop_
_entity.id
_entity.type
_entity.pdbx_description
1 polymer ?
#
loop_
_entity_poly.entity_id
_entity_poly.type
_entity_poly.pdbx_seq_one_letter_code
_entity_poly.pdbx_strand_id
1 'polypeptide(L)'
;MMTTETLEHTRDNIRNKKILCYALLLLLVLGSAVMVVFQVFEYRQNYRELTGYYRERDDLNAEWGRLLIEQQTFGATAQIGTRAVTQLRMYSPPATQTVVISLPMKTPDQK
;
A
#
# COMPACT_ATOMS: atom_id res chain seq x y z
N MET A 1 9.93 -62.31 -48.75
CA MET A 1 10.99 -61.31 -49.01
C MET A 1 10.46 -59.91 -49.31
N MET A 2 9.22 -59.72 -49.79
CA MET A 2 8.68 -58.38 -50.10
C MET A 2 8.13 -57.59 -48.89
N THR A 3 7.90 -58.25 -47.75
CA THR A 3 7.32 -57.61 -46.54
C THR A 3 8.38 -57.09 -45.56
N THR A 4 9.66 -57.38 -45.76
CA THR A 4 10.73 -56.95 -44.85
C THR A 4 11.22 -55.53 -45.15
N GLU A 5 11.24 -55.12 -46.41
CA GLU A 5 11.71 -53.77 -46.81
C GLU A 5 10.72 -52.65 -46.45
N THR A 6 9.41 -52.93 -46.47
CA THR A 6 8.38 -51.93 -46.15
C THR A 6 8.32 -51.60 -44.65
N LEU A 7 8.73 -52.54 -43.79
CA LEU A 7 8.77 -52.36 -42.34
C LEU A 7 9.97 -51.51 -41.91
N GLU A 8 11.11 -51.60 -42.60
CA GLU A 8 12.29 -50.77 -42.30
C GLU A 8 12.05 -49.30 -42.61
N HIS A 9 11.56 -48.96 -43.81
CA HIS A 9 11.31 -47.56 -44.20
C HIS A 9 10.29 -46.87 -43.28
N THR A 10 9.25 -47.60 -42.84
CA THR A 10 8.25 -47.08 -41.90
C THR A 10 8.86 -46.83 -40.51
N ARG A 11 9.76 -47.71 -40.05
CA ARG A 11 10.44 -47.58 -38.75
C ARG A 11 11.37 -46.38 -38.69
N ASP A 12 12.12 -46.12 -39.75
CA ASP A 12 13.03 -44.97 -39.83
C ASP A 12 12.27 -43.64 -39.81
N ASN A 13 11.14 -43.55 -40.51
CA ASN A 13 10.32 -42.34 -40.51
C ASN A 13 9.71 -42.04 -39.12
N ILE A 14 9.28 -43.08 -38.39
CA ILE A 14 8.80 -42.93 -37.02
C ILE A 14 9.93 -42.49 -36.08
N ARG A 15 11.14 -43.06 -36.22
CA ARG A 15 12.31 -42.64 -35.43
C ARG A 15 12.66 -41.18 -35.69
N ASN A 16 12.67 -40.73 -36.94
CA ASN A 16 12.96 -39.35 -37.31
C ASN A 16 11.90 -38.37 -36.77
N LYS A 17 10.61 -38.73 -36.87
CA LYS A 17 9.52 -37.93 -36.27
C LYS A 17 9.66 -37.81 -34.75
N LYS A 18 10.06 -38.88 -34.06
CA LYS A 18 10.31 -38.84 -32.61
C LYS A 18 11.48 -37.93 -32.25
N ILE A 19 12.59 -38.04 -32.98
CA ILE A 19 13.77 -37.18 -32.80
C ILE A 19 13.40 -35.71 -33.02
N LEU A 20 12.66 -35.40 -34.08
CA LEU A 20 12.16 -34.04 -34.37
C LEU A 20 11.26 -33.53 -33.23
N CYS A 21 10.37 -34.37 -32.72
CA CYS A 21 9.47 -34.02 -31.62
C CYS A 21 10.26 -33.72 -30.33
N TYR A 22 11.25 -34.54 -29.98
CA TYR A 22 12.12 -34.28 -28.82
C TYR A 22 12.96 -33.02 -28.99
N ALA A 23 13.49 -32.76 -30.19
CA ALA A 23 14.24 -31.53 -30.46
C ALA A 23 13.36 -30.28 -30.30
N LEU A 24 12.12 -30.30 -30.81
CA LEU A 24 11.16 -29.22 -30.63
C LEU A 24 10.80 -29.01 -29.15
N LEU A 25 10.54 -30.09 -28.41
CA LEU A 25 10.22 -30.02 -26.99
C LEU A 25 11.38 -29.40 -26.19
N LEU A 26 12.61 -29.82 -26.48
CA LEU A 26 13.82 -29.27 -25.85
C LEU A 26 13.96 -27.77 -26.14
N LEU A 27 13.76 -27.36 -27.40
CA LEU A 27 13.80 -25.95 -27.79
C LEU A 27 12.73 -25.14 -27.06
N LEU A 28 11.52 -25.67 -26.93
CA LEU A 28 10.41 -25.02 -26.23
C LEU A 28 10.69 -24.85 -24.73
N VAL A 29 11.30 -25.85 -24.11
CA VAL A 29 11.73 -25.77 -22.69
C VAL A 29 12.84 -24.73 -22.51
N LEU A 30 13.84 -24.70 -23.39
CA LEU A 30 14.90 -23.69 -23.33
C LEU A 30 14.34 -22.28 -23.56
N GLY A 31 13.44 -22.12 -24.53
CA GLY A 31 12.75 -20.86 -24.80
C GLY A 31 11.95 -20.39 -23.59
N SER A 32 11.21 -21.29 -22.94
CA SER A 32 10.46 -21.00 -21.71
C SER A 32 11.39 -20.57 -20.57
N ALA A 33 12.51 -21.28 -20.37
CA ALA A 33 13.47 -20.94 -19.32
C ALA A 33 14.03 -19.52 -19.50
N VAL A 34 14.41 -19.15 -20.73
CA VAL A 34 14.89 -17.80 -21.04
C VAL A 34 13.78 -16.76 -20.85
N MET A 35 12.57 -17.04 -21.34
CA MET A 35 11.40 -16.15 -21.20
C MET A 35 11.11 -15.82 -19.73
N VAL A 36 11.11 -16.82 -18.85
CA VAL A 36 10.86 -16.64 -17.41
C VAL A 36 11.93 -15.75 -16.78
N VAL A 37 13.21 -15.92 -17.14
CA VAL A 37 14.30 -15.08 -16.62
C VAL A 37 14.12 -13.63 -17.05
N PHE A 38 13.78 -13.37 -18.31
CA PHE A 38 13.48 -12.03 -18.80
C PHE A 38 12.29 -11.40 -18.07
N GLN A 39 11.21 -12.16 -17.89
CA GLN A 39 10.03 -11.68 -17.16
C GLN A 39 10.35 -11.31 -15.71
N VAL A 40 11.17 -12.12 -15.02
CA VAL A 40 11.60 -11.82 -13.65
C VAL A 40 12.50 -10.58 -13.60
N PHE A 41 13.40 -10.42 -14.57
CA PHE A 41 14.28 -9.25 -14.63
C PHE A 41 13.47 -7.96 -14.83
N GLU A 42 12.55 -7.95 -15.80
CA GLU A 42 11.68 -6.82 -16.07
C GLU A 42 10.75 -6.52 -14.89
N TYR A 43 10.18 -7.57 -14.29
CA TYR A 43 9.38 -7.43 -13.06
C TYR A 43 10.18 -6.77 -11.94
N ARG A 44 11.42 -7.20 -11.69
CA ARG A 44 12.28 -6.58 -10.67
C ARG A 44 12.57 -5.12 -10.99
N GLN A 45 12.78 -4.78 -12.26
CA GLN A 45 13.05 -3.40 -12.66
C GLN A 45 11.83 -2.50 -12.41
N ASN A 46 10.65 -2.89 -12.87
CA ASN A 46 9.41 -2.13 -12.66
C ASN A 46 9.05 -2.04 -11.17
N TYR A 47 9.30 -3.10 -10.42
CA TYR A 47 9.05 -3.13 -8.98
C TYR A 47 9.97 -2.17 -8.20
N ARG A 48 11.21 -1.94 -8.66
CA ARG A 48 12.13 -1.00 -8.01
C ARG A 48 11.61 0.43 -8.06
N GLU A 49 11.09 0.84 -9.21
CA GLU A 49 10.52 2.18 -9.37
C GLU A 49 9.30 2.36 -8.46
N LEU A 50 8.38 1.40 -8.49
CA LEU A 50 7.20 1.41 -7.63
C LEU A 50 7.57 1.47 -6.14
N THR A 51 8.54 0.66 -5.72
CA THR A 51 9.05 0.65 -4.34
C THR A 51 9.69 1.99 -3.96
N GLY A 52 10.31 2.70 -4.91
CA GLY A 52 10.86 4.04 -4.70
C GLY A 52 9.79 5.03 -4.27
N TYR A 53 8.69 5.12 -5.02
CA TYR A 53 7.57 6.01 -4.68
C TYR A 53 6.92 5.63 -3.34
N TYR A 54 6.79 4.33 -3.02
CA TYR A 54 6.29 3.92 -1.71
C TYR A 54 7.20 4.40 -0.57
N ARG A 55 8.52 4.29 -0.72
CA ARG A 55 9.45 4.77 0.30
C ARG A 55 9.34 6.28 0.54
N GLU A 56 9.24 7.07 -0.53
CA GLU A 56 9.07 8.52 -0.40
C GLU A 56 7.76 8.87 0.32
N ARG A 57 6.66 8.17 -0.02
CA ARG A 57 5.39 8.34 0.69
C ARG A 57 5.47 7.95 2.15
N ASP A 58 6.16 6.86 2.47
CA ASP A 58 6.34 6.39 3.85
C ASP A 58 7.16 7.40 4.68
N ASP A 59 8.21 7.96 4.09
CA ASP A 59 9.06 8.98 4.72
C ASP A 59 8.26 10.27 5.01
N LEU A 60 7.52 10.78 4.01
CA LEU A 60 6.62 11.91 4.21
C LEU A 60 5.58 11.60 5.31
N ASN A 61 4.98 10.42 5.29
CA ASN A 61 3.97 10.05 6.29
C ASN A 61 4.56 9.98 7.71
N ALA A 62 5.81 9.54 7.85
CA ALA A 62 6.53 9.55 9.11
C ALA A 62 6.78 10.99 9.60
N GLU A 63 7.22 11.89 8.71
CA GLU A 63 7.39 13.32 9.03
C GLU A 63 6.05 13.98 9.43
N TRP A 64 4.98 13.72 8.69
CA TRP A 64 3.64 14.19 9.01
C TRP A 64 3.16 13.69 10.37
N GLY A 65 3.40 12.42 10.69
CA GLY A 65 3.08 11.86 12.01
C GLY A 65 3.84 12.56 13.12
N ARG A 66 5.12 12.84 12.91
CA ARG A 66 5.95 13.61 13.87
C ARG A 66 5.42 15.04 14.04
N LEU A 67 5.15 15.74 12.95
CA LEU A 67 4.59 17.11 12.97
C LEU A 67 3.24 17.15 13.68
N LEU A 68 2.40 16.14 13.48
CA LEU A 68 1.11 16.06 14.16
C LEU A 68 1.29 15.92 15.68
N ILE A 69 2.23 15.09 16.14
CA ILE A 69 2.56 14.95 17.57
C ILE A 69 3.11 16.27 18.12
N GLU A 70 3.99 16.95 17.37
CA GLU A 70 4.49 18.28 17.72
C GLU A 70 3.33 19.28 17.84
N GLN A 71 2.41 19.30 16.89
CA GLN A 71 1.23 20.17 16.92
C GLN A 71 0.27 19.85 18.08
N GLN A 72 0.02 18.57 18.39
CA GLN A 72 -0.78 18.20 19.55
C GLN A 72 -0.11 18.64 20.87
N THR A 73 1.22 18.65 20.90
CA THR A 73 2.00 19.13 22.06
C THR A 73 2.00 20.66 22.16
N PHE A 74 2.08 21.39 21.04
CA PHE A 74 2.03 22.86 21.01
C PHE A 74 0.61 23.43 21.13
N GLY A 75 -0.39 22.71 20.62
CA GLY A 75 -1.82 23.01 20.69
C GLY A 75 -2.48 22.52 21.98
N ALA A 76 -1.73 21.85 22.86
CA ALA A 76 -2.22 21.48 24.17
C ALA A 76 -2.65 22.75 24.92
N THR A 77 -3.95 22.85 25.19
CA THR A 77 -4.67 23.85 25.99
C THR A 77 -3.92 24.26 27.26
N ALA A 78 -3.02 23.42 27.77
CA ALA A 78 -2.08 23.72 28.85
C ALA A 78 -1.26 25.01 28.63
N GLN A 79 -0.65 25.25 27.46
CA GLN A 79 0.14 26.49 27.29
C GLN A 79 -0.72 27.75 27.22
N ILE A 80 -1.89 27.67 26.57
CA ILE A 80 -2.82 28.78 26.46
C ILE A 80 -3.43 29.09 27.84
N GLY A 81 -3.81 28.05 28.59
CA GLY A 81 -4.29 28.16 29.97
C GLY A 81 -3.23 28.72 30.92
N THR A 82 -2.00 28.23 30.85
CA THR A 82 -0.90 28.77 31.68
C THR A 82 -0.64 30.23 31.33
N ARG A 83 -0.54 30.62 30.05
CA ARG A 83 -0.35 32.02 29.67
C ARG A 83 -1.54 32.91 30.08
N ALA A 84 -2.77 32.42 29.99
CA ALA A 84 -3.96 33.13 30.48
C ALA A 84 -3.90 33.38 32.00
N VAL A 85 -3.45 32.39 32.77
CA VAL A 85 -3.29 32.52 34.22
C VAL A 85 -2.09 33.41 34.58
N THR A 86 -0.93 33.23 33.94
CA THR A 86 0.31 33.92 34.34
C THR A 86 0.45 35.32 33.75
N GLN A 87 0.04 35.55 32.50
CA GLN A 87 0.18 36.84 31.82
C GLN A 87 -1.09 37.69 31.92
N LEU A 88 -2.27 37.07 31.78
CA LEU A 88 -3.55 37.78 31.81
C LEU A 88 -4.23 37.74 33.19
N ARG A 89 -3.63 37.07 34.19
CA ARG A 89 -4.19 36.87 35.54
C ARG A 89 -5.62 36.32 35.53
N MET A 90 -5.99 35.57 34.50
CA MET A 90 -7.30 34.93 34.44
C MET A 90 -7.37 33.80 35.48
N TYR A 91 -8.39 33.82 36.33
CA TYR A 91 -8.70 32.76 37.27
C TYR A 91 -10.16 32.34 37.07
N SER A 92 -10.48 31.07 37.34
CA SER A 92 -11.88 30.62 37.34
C SER A 92 -12.58 31.22 38.55
N PRO A 93 -13.66 32.01 38.38
CA PRO A 93 -14.35 32.61 39.50
C PRO A 93 -14.95 31.52 40.42
N PRO A 94 -14.85 31.68 41.75
CA PRO A 94 -15.43 30.74 42.72
C PRO A 94 -16.97 30.75 42.64
N ALA A 95 -17.59 29.64 43.05
CA ALA A 95 -19.04 29.42 42.91
C ALA A 95 -19.93 30.52 43.52
N THR A 96 -19.42 31.27 44.49
CA THR A 96 -20.07 32.44 45.10
C THR A 96 -20.21 33.65 44.16
N GLN A 97 -19.53 33.67 43.02
CA GLN A 97 -19.58 34.74 42.01
C GLN A 97 -20.23 34.29 40.69
N THR A 98 -20.78 33.08 40.64
CA THR A 98 -21.44 32.52 39.45
C THR A 98 -22.95 32.67 39.57
N VAL A 99 -23.57 33.47 38.69
CA VAL A 99 -25.03 33.60 38.61
C VAL A 99 -25.51 32.80 37.39
N VAL A 100 -26.29 31.74 37.65
CA VAL A 100 -26.95 30.97 36.59
C VAL A 100 -28.26 31.66 36.26
N ILE A 101 -28.35 32.21 35.04
CA ILE A 101 -29.56 32.87 34.55
C ILE A 101 -30.37 31.79 33.83
N SER A 102 -31.47 31.33 34.43
CA SER A 102 -32.46 30.53 33.70
C SER A 102 -33.23 31.44 32.77
N LEU A 103 -33.27 31.09 31.48
CA LEU A 103 -34.08 31.80 30.50
C LEU A 103 -35.55 31.73 30.94
N PRO A 104 -36.32 32.85 30.89
CA PRO A 104 -37.73 32.81 31.25
C PRO A 104 -38.42 31.85 30.29
N MET A 105 -38.99 30.77 30.82
CA MET A 105 -39.88 29.92 30.06
C MET A 105 -41.02 30.80 29.55
N LYS A 106 -41.13 30.94 28.23
CA LYS A 106 -42.26 31.60 27.59
C LYS A 106 -43.52 30.81 27.97
N THR A 107 -44.30 31.34 28.90
CA THR A 107 -45.66 30.89 29.19
C THR A 107 -46.45 30.96 27.88
N PRO A 108 -47.15 29.89 27.45
CA PRO A 108 -48.00 29.96 26.28
C PRO A 108 -49.16 30.91 26.58
N ASP A 109 -49.27 32.00 25.81
CA ASP A 109 -50.40 32.91 25.85
C ASP A 109 -51.70 32.12 25.64
N GLN A 110 -52.50 32.02 26.70
CA GLN A 110 -53.90 31.64 26.66
C GLN A 110 -54.72 32.93 26.62
N LYS A 111 -55.14 33.34 25.43
CA LYS A 111 -56.45 33.97 25.23
C LYS A 111 -56.92 33.83 23.79
#